data_AF-A0A1J5QL77-F1
#
_entry.id   AF-A0A1J5QL77-F1
#
_cell.length_a   1.000
_cell.length_b   1.000
_cell.length_c   1.000
_cell.angle_alpha   90.00
_cell.angle_beta   90.00
_cell.angle_gamma   90.00
#
_symmetry.space_group_name_H-M   'P 1'
#
loop_
_entity.id
_entity.type
_entity.pdbx_description
1 polymer ?
#
loop_
_entity_poly.entity_id
_entity_poly.type
_entity_poly.pdbx_seq_one_letter_code
_entity_poly.pdbx_strand_id
1 'polypeptide(L)'
;MMGVYITAAVAILCTLGSVLFVMRLAQQAQREHKHRRIGVPAEILETLGVEAGDALAWEVGEDGTVRVRRAERAAKSSERP
;
A
#
# COMPACT_ATOMS: atom_id res chain seq x y z
N MET A 1 43.56 -16.14 -19.78
CA MET A 1 42.83 -14.87 -19.61
C MET A 1 41.33 -14.97 -19.94
N MET A 2 40.90 -15.59 -21.04
CA MET A 2 39.46 -15.71 -21.40
C MET A 2 38.55 -16.30 -20.31
N GLY A 3 38.99 -17.33 -19.57
CA GLY A 3 38.17 -17.97 -18.53
C GLY A 3 37.69 -17.02 -17.43
N VAL A 4 38.51 -16.05 -17.03
CA VAL A 4 38.19 -15.11 -15.94
C VAL A 4 37.07 -14.14 -16.37
N TYR A 5 37.11 -13.67 -17.62
CA TYR A 5 36.08 -12.79 -18.18
C TYR A 5 34.71 -13.49 -18.29
N ILE A 6 34.70 -14.79 -18.61
CA ILE A 6 33.46 -15.58 -18.69
C ILE A 6 32.85 -15.71 -17.29
N THR A 7 33.65 -16.06 -16.28
CA THR A 7 33.15 -16.11 -14.88
C THR A 7 32.66 -14.75 -14.38
N ALA A 8 33.36 -13.66 -14.71
CA ALA A 8 32.92 -12.32 -14.33
C ALA A 8 31.60 -11.93 -15.01
N ALA A 9 31.46 -12.23 -16.30
CA ALA A 9 30.23 -11.97 -17.05
C ALA A 9 29.04 -12.77 -16.49
N VAL A 10 29.24 -14.05 -16.15
CA VAL A 10 28.23 -14.89 -15.52
C VAL A 10 27.84 -14.36 -14.14
N ALA A 11 28.81 -13.95 -13.32
CA ALA A 11 28.55 -13.38 -12.00
C ALA A 11 27.72 -12.08 -12.08
N ILE A 12 28.03 -11.21 -13.04
CA ILE A 12 27.27 -9.97 -13.27
C ILE A 12 25.83 -10.29 -13.70
N LEU A 13 25.65 -11.23 -14.63
CA LEU A 13 24.32 -11.66 -15.08
C LEU A 13 23.50 -12.28 -13.94
N CYS A 14 24.10 -13.15 -13.13
CA CYS A 14 23.43 -13.74 -11.96
C CYS A 14 23.04 -12.68 -10.92
N THR A 15 23.91 -11.70 -10.69
CA THR A 15 23.64 -10.61 -9.74
C THR A 15 22.49 -9.73 -10.22
N LEU A 16 22.52 -9.31 -11.48
CA LEU A 16 21.44 -8.52 -12.09
C LEU A 16 20.12 -9.30 -12.13
N GLY A 17 20.16 -10.58 -12.49
CA GLY A 17 18.99 -11.46 -12.50
C GLY A 17 18.36 -11.60 -11.10
N SER A 18 19.19 -11.77 -10.07
CA SER A 18 18.73 -11.88 -8.67
C SER A 18 18.09 -10.59 -8.19
N VAL A 19 18.68 -9.43 -8.48
CA VAL A 19 18.12 -8.12 -8.11
C VAL A 19 16.76 -7.89 -8.80
N LEU A 20 16.65 -8.19 -10.09
CA LEU A 20 15.39 -8.09 -10.82
C LEU A 20 14.33 -9.05 -10.29
N PHE A 21 14.72 -10.27 -9.91
CA PHE A 21 13.81 -11.25 -9.31
C PHE A 21 13.26 -10.77 -7.97
N VAL A 22 14.11 -10.25 -7.09
CA VAL A 22 13.71 -9.68 -5.79
C VAL A 22 12.79 -8.47 -5.98
N MET A 23 13.10 -7.57 -6.92
CA MET A 23 12.23 -6.43 -7.22
C MET A 23 10.85 -6.87 -7.71
N ARG A 24 10.78 -7.87 -8.60
CA ARG A 24 9.51 -8.44 -9.08
C ARG A 24 8.71 -9.08 -7.95
N LEU A 25 9.37 -9.83 -7.07
CA LEU A 25 8.74 -10.45 -5.90
C LEU A 25 8.17 -9.41 -4.95
N ALA A 26 8.93 -8.36 -4.63
CA ALA A 26 8.48 -7.25 -3.79
C ALA A 26 7.29 -6.51 -4.41
N GLN A 27 7.32 -6.30 -5.73
CA GLN A 27 6.23 -5.66 -6.46
C GLN A 27 4.96 -6.51 -6.50
N GLN A 28 5.10 -7.85 -6.56
CA GLN A 28 3.99 -8.79 -6.52
C GLN A 28 3.39 -8.87 -5.11
N ALA A 29 4.21 -8.96 -4.07
CA ALA A 29 3.77 -8.89 -2.68
C ALA A 29 3.04 -7.57 -2.36
N GLN A 30 3.52 -6.44 -2.89
CA GLN A 30 2.81 -5.16 -2.75
C GLN A 30 1.45 -5.14 -3.44
N ARG A 31 1.28 -5.87 -4.56
CA ARG A 31 0.00 -5.93 -5.28
C ARG A 31 -1.02 -6.82 -4.57
N GLU A 32 -0.60 -7.94 -4.00
CA GLU A 32 -1.50 -8.81 -3.22
C GLU A 32 -1.97 -8.13 -1.93
N HIS A 33 -1.12 -7.33 -1.28
CA HIS A 33 -1.51 -6.63 -0.05
C HIS A 33 -2.29 -5.33 -0.28
N LYS A 34 -2.51 -4.89 -1.53
CA LYS A 34 -3.25 -3.66 -1.83
C LYS A 34 -4.75 -3.72 -1.49
N HIS A 35 -5.31 -4.91 -1.25
CA HIS A 35 -6.74 -5.08 -0.93
C HIS A 35 -6.95 -5.80 0.41
N ARG A 36 -6.21 -5.44 1.46
CA ARG A 36 -6.57 -5.82 2.83
C ARG A 36 -7.83 -5.06 3.26
N ARG A 37 -8.99 -5.65 2.99
CA ARG A 37 -10.26 -5.22 3.57
C ARG A 37 -10.34 -5.75 5.00
N ILE A 38 -10.61 -4.84 5.94
CA ILE A 38 -10.89 -5.18 7.33
C ILE A 38 -12.39 -4.97 7.53
N GLY A 39 -13.09 -6.00 8.00
CA GLY A 39 -14.48 -5.86 8.41
C GLY A 39 -14.53 -5.10 9.73
N VAL A 40 -15.18 -3.94 9.73
CA VAL A 40 -15.43 -3.17 10.96
C VAL A 40 -16.79 -3.59 11.51
N PRO A 41 -16.90 -3.98 12.80
CA PRO A 41 -18.17 -4.31 13.43
C PRO A 41 -19.21 -3.18 13.30
N ALA A 42 -20.48 -3.56 13.14
CA ALA A 42 -21.58 -2.62 12.96
C ALA A 42 -21.72 -1.64 14.14
N GLU A 43 -21.48 -2.09 15.38
CA GLU A 43 -21.57 -1.24 16.57
C GLU A 43 -20.59 -0.05 16.50
N ILE A 44 -19.39 -0.29 15.95
CA ILE A 44 -18.36 0.74 15.80
C ILE A 44 -18.74 1.73 14.69
N LEU A 45 -19.30 1.23 13.58
CA LEU A 45 -19.80 2.07 12.48
C LEU A 45 -20.97 2.95 12.92
N GLU A 46 -21.91 2.41 13.70
CA GLU A 46 -23.04 3.15 14.28
C GLU A 46 -22.57 4.23 15.24
N THR A 47 -21.63 3.91 16.13
CA THR A 47 -21.05 4.87 17.08
C THR A 47 -20.29 5.98 16.36
N LEU A 48 -19.65 5.68 15.23
CA LEU A 48 -18.96 6.67 14.40
C LEU A 48 -19.87 7.40 13.41
N GLY A 49 -21.14 6.99 13.29
CA GLY A 49 -22.11 7.54 12.33
C GLY A 49 -21.65 7.41 10.87
N VAL A 50 -21.00 6.30 10.53
CA VAL A 50 -20.44 6.02 9.20
C VAL A 50 -21.39 5.12 8.45
N GLU A 51 -21.85 5.59 7.29
CA GLU A 51 -22.72 4.79 6.42
C GLU A 51 -21.93 4.08 5.32
N ALA A 52 -22.54 3.05 4.73
CA ALA A 52 -21.95 2.37 3.58
C ALA A 52 -21.78 3.36 2.40
N GLY A 53 -20.53 3.56 1.99
CA GLY A 53 -20.18 4.52 0.93
C GLY A 53 -19.56 5.82 1.43
N ASP A 54 -19.50 6.03 2.75
CA ASP A 54 -18.77 7.17 3.32
C ASP A 54 -17.26 7.04 3.11
N ALA A 55 -16.64 8.18 2.80
CA ALA A 55 -15.19 8.27 2.72
C ALA A 55 -14.58 8.36 4.13
N LEU A 56 -13.60 7.51 4.40
CA LEU A 56 -12.84 7.48 5.65
C LEU A 56 -11.39 7.86 5.37
N ALA A 57 -10.85 8.77 6.19
CA ALA A 57 -9.44 9.05 6.25
C ALA A 57 -8.79 8.16 7.32
N TRP A 58 -7.57 7.70 7.08
CA TRP A 58 -6.85 6.90 8.06
C TRP A 58 -5.38 7.32 8.12
N GLU A 59 -4.83 7.27 9.33
CA GLU A 59 -3.44 7.60 9.61
C GLU A 59 -2.82 6.46 10.43
N VAL A 60 -1.55 6.18 10.17
CA VAL A 60 -0.77 5.21 10.95
C VAL A 60 0.07 5.98 11.96
N GLY A 61 -0.19 5.73 13.25
CA GLY A 61 0.61 6.26 14.34
C GLY A 61 2.00 5.63 14.39
N GLU A 62 2.95 6.31 15.04
CA GLU A 62 4.32 5.80 15.24
C GLU A 62 4.36 4.50 16.06
N ASP A 63 3.32 4.23 16.85
CA ASP A 63 3.08 3.00 17.60
C ASP A 63 2.52 1.84 16.75
N GLY A 64 2.32 2.07 15.44
CA GLY A 64 1.71 1.12 14.52
C GLY A 64 0.18 1.03 14.64
N THR A 65 -0.45 1.88 15.45
CA THR A 65 -1.92 1.93 15.54
C THR A 65 -2.52 2.66 14.34
N VAL A 66 -3.64 2.15 13.82
CA VAL A 66 -4.37 2.80 12.72
C VAL A 66 -5.51 3.61 13.31
N ARG A 67 -5.45 4.94 13.13
CA ARG A 67 -6.52 5.85 13.53
C ARG A 67 -7.36 6.16 12.30
N VAL A 68 -8.62 5.74 12.34
CA VAL A 68 -9.59 6.00 11.27
C VAL A 68 -10.51 7.13 11.72
N ARG A 69 -10.69 8.13 10.85
CA ARG A 69 -11.59 9.26 11.06
C ARG A 69 -12.51 9.39 9.86
N ARG A 70 -13.71 9.92 10.08
CA ARG A 70 -14.57 10.32 8.96
C ARG A 70 -13.84 11.41 8.19
N ALA A 71 -13.70 11.25 6.88
CA ALA A 71 -13.19 12.35 6.06
C ALA A 71 -14.26 13.45 6.13
N GLU A 72 -13.94 14.60 6.74
CA GLU A 72 -14.85 15.74 6.74
C GLU A 72 -15.27 16.00 5.29
N ARG A 73 -16.57 15.83 5.03
CA ARG A 73 -17.19 16.23 3.78
C ARG A 73 -16.86 17.71 3.65
N ALA A 74 -15.99 18.08 2.71
CA ALA A 74 -15.59 19.45 2.48
C ALA A 74 -16.83 20.34 2.44
N ALA A 75 -17.06 21.11 3.50
CA ALA A 75 -18.03 22.17 3.52
C ALA A 75 -17.49 23.33 2.66
N LYS A 76 -17.67 23.23 1.34
CA LYS A 76 -17.90 24.38 0.45
C LYS A 76 -19.37 24.26 0.07
N SER A 77 -20.32 24.95 0.70
CA SER A 77 -20.56 26.40 0.64
C SER A 77 -20.41 27.00 -0.75
N SER A 78 -21.52 27.59 -1.20
CA SER A 78 -21.66 28.61 -2.23
C SER A 78 -21.59 28.17 -3.69
N GLU A 79 -22.78 28.10 -4.28
CA GLU A 79 -23.21 28.95 -5.39
C GLU A 79 -22.25 29.07 -6.59
N ARG A 80 -22.70 28.60 -7.75
CA ARG A 80 -22.33 29.18 -9.05
C ARG A 80 -23.30 28.68 -10.14
N PRO A 81 -23.44 29.45 -11.24
CA PRO A 81 -24.68 30.04 -11.73
C PRO A 81 -25.37 29.23 -12.83
#